data_AF-A0A838TL93-F1
#
_entry.id   AF-A0A838TL93-F1
#
_cell.length_a   1.000
_cell.length_b   1.000
_cell.length_c   1.000
_cell.angle_alpha   90.00
_cell.angle_beta   90.00
_cell.angle_gamma   90.00
#
_symmetry.space_group_name_H-M   'P 1'
#
loop_
_entity.id
_entity.type
_entity.pdbx_description
1 polymer ?
#
loop_
_entity_poly.entity_id
_entity_poly.type
_entity_poly.pdbx_seq_one_letter_code
_entity_poly.pdbx_strand_id
1 'polypeptide(L)'
;KRVGICTGGAGGEIYAAAKEGIDTYITGEAPHWAAVAAEELGINLFLGGHYATETFGVKALAAELAEKFSLSWEFLDRPTGL
;
A
#
# COMPACT_ATOMS: atom_id res chain seq x y z
N LYS A 1 -7.48 -6.68 17.43
CA LYS A 1 -6.92 -6.92 16.09
C LYS A 1 -6.36 -5.60 15.56
N ARG A 2 -5.16 -5.57 14.97
CA ARG A 2 -4.42 -4.36 14.55
C ARG A 2 -3.93 -4.50 13.11
N VAL A 3 -4.38 -3.58 12.26
CA VAL A 3 -4.01 -3.53 10.84
C VAL A 3 -3.00 -2.39 10.62
N GLY A 4 -1.87 -2.72 9.99
CA GLY A 4 -0.90 -1.75 9.49
C GLY A 4 -0.96 -1.66 7.97
N ILE A 5 -0.82 -0.45 7.43
CA ILE A 5 -0.88 -0.21 5.99
C ILE A 5 0.31 0.65 5.57
N CYS A 6 1.03 0.24 4.54
CA CYS A 6 2.04 1.03 3.86
C CYS A 6 2.00 0.73 2.37
N THR A 7 1.57 1.69 1.55
CA THR A 7 1.38 1.51 0.10
C THR A 7 2.72 1.29 -0.63
N GLY A 8 2.66 0.82 -1.88
CA GLY A 8 3.86 0.62 -2.68
C GLY A 8 4.70 -0.58 -2.23
N GLY A 9 6.02 -0.49 -2.38
CA GLY A 9 6.97 -1.59 -2.15
C GLY A 9 7.45 -1.75 -0.71
N ALA A 10 6.54 -1.86 0.27
CA ALA A 10 6.90 -1.83 1.69
C ALA A 10 6.89 -3.22 2.39
N GLY A 11 6.95 -4.32 1.64
CA GLY A 11 7.02 -5.67 2.21
C GLY A 11 8.23 -5.94 3.11
N GLY A 12 9.33 -5.18 2.94
CA GLY A 12 10.52 -5.26 3.79
C GLY A 12 10.28 -4.85 5.25
N GLU A 13 9.25 -4.06 5.51
CA GLU A 13 8.92 -3.51 6.83
C GLU A 13 8.17 -4.50 7.74
N ILE A 14 8.02 -5.76 7.32
CA ILE A 14 7.21 -6.75 8.06
C ILE A 14 7.68 -6.98 9.50
N TYR A 15 8.99 -6.93 9.76
CA TYR A 15 9.54 -7.03 11.11
C TYR A 15 9.23 -5.79 11.96
N ALA A 16 9.23 -4.60 11.35
CA ALA A 16 8.84 -3.37 12.03
C ALA A 16 7.34 -3.42 12.36
N ALA A 17 6.50 -3.87 11.42
CA ALA A 17 5.07 -4.07 11.67
C ALA A 17 4.83 -5.05 12.83
N ALA A 18 5.54 -6.18 12.86
CA ALA A 18 5.47 -7.15 13.95
C ALA A 18 5.82 -6.53 15.31
N LYS A 19 6.91 -5.77 15.36
CA LYS A 19 7.39 -5.10 16.58
C LYS A 19 6.36 -4.10 17.14
N GLU A 20 5.59 -3.45 16.27
CA GLU A 20 4.51 -2.53 16.65
C GLU A 20 3.19 -3.24 17.05
N GLY A 21 3.19 -4.59 17.07
CA GLY A 21 2.04 -5.40 17.42
C GLY A 21 0.93 -5.37 16.36
N ILE A 22 1.29 -5.20 15.09
CA ILE A 22 0.38 -5.36 13.95
C ILE A 22 0.21 -6.86 13.68
N ASP A 23 -1.04 -7.31 13.55
CA ASP A 23 -1.39 -8.72 13.24
C ASP A 23 -1.77 -8.93 11.77
N THR A 24 -1.98 -7.83 11.04
CA THR A 24 -2.33 -7.83 9.62
C THR A 24 -1.63 -6.66 8.94
N TYR A 25 -0.75 -6.94 7.99
CA TYR A 25 0.03 -5.94 7.28
C TYR A 25 -0.38 -5.91 5.80
N ILE A 26 -0.74 -4.73 5.30
CA ILE A 26 -1.17 -4.50 3.93
C ILE A 26 -0.14 -3.59 3.23
N THR A 27 0.39 -4.06 2.11
CA THR A 27 1.29 -3.29 1.25
C THR A 27 1.03 -3.58 -0.22
N GLY A 28 1.72 -2.89 -1.13
CA GLY A 28 1.61 -3.16 -2.57
C GLY A 28 2.41 -4.39 -2.96
N GLU A 29 3.73 -4.33 -2.74
CA GLU A 29 4.71 -5.34 -3.16
C GLU A 29 5.57 -5.82 -1.99
N ALA A 30 6.07 -7.04 -2.11
CA ALA A 30 7.02 -7.61 -1.17
C ALA A 30 8.01 -8.55 -1.86
N PRO A 31 9.27 -8.61 -1.39
CA PRO A 31 10.20 -9.65 -1.81
C PRO A 31 9.72 -11.03 -1.31
N HIS A 32 10.10 -12.11 -2.00
CA HIS A 32 9.65 -13.47 -1.67
C HIS A 32 9.85 -13.85 -0.19
N TRP A 33 10.98 -13.45 0.41
CA TRP A 33 11.30 -13.77 1.80
C TRP A 33 10.30 -13.17 2.80
N ALA A 34 9.58 -12.10 2.44
CA ALA A 34 8.59 -11.48 3.31
C ALA A 34 7.39 -12.39 3.56
N ALA A 35 7.04 -13.27 2.61
CA ALA A 35 5.97 -14.26 2.82
C ALA A 35 6.35 -15.29 3.88
N VAL A 36 7.60 -15.76 3.88
CA VAL A 36 8.13 -16.67 4.91
C VAL A 36 8.18 -15.97 6.26
N ALA A 37 8.67 -14.73 6.30
CA ALA A 37 8.69 -13.93 7.52
C ALA A 37 7.27 -13.71 8.08
N ALA A 38 6.26 -13.49 7.22
CA ALA A 38 4.87 -13.33 7.64
C ALA A 38 4.36 -14.57 8.39
N GLU A 39 4.64 -15.76 7.85
CA GLU A 39 4.28 -17.03 8.46
C GLU A 39 4.98 -17.24 9.80
N GLU A 40 6.30 -17.02 9.87
CA GLU A 40 7.10 -17.15 11.09
C GLU A 40 6.67 -16.17 12.20
N LEU A 41 6.30 -14.94 11.82
CA LEU A 41 5.86 -13.89 12.73
C LEU A 41 4.38 -14.00 13.11
N GLY A 42 3.62 -14.87 12.43
CA GLY A 42 2.17 -15.01 12.63
C GLY A 42 1.36 -13.78 12.18
N ILE A 43 1.81 -13.09 11.13
CA ILE A 43 1.18 -11.89 10.58
C ILE A 43 0.49 -12.22 9.26
N ASN A 44 -0.73 -11.74 9.08
CA ASN A 44 -1.38 -11.79 7.77
C ASN A 44 -0.75 -10.74 6.84
N LEU A 45 -0.08 -11.17 5.77
CA LEU A 45 0.47 -10.27 4.75
C LEU A 45 -0.48 -10.20 3.54
N PHE A 46 -0.93 -8.99 3.19
CA PHE A 46 -1.71 -8.72 1.99
C PHE A 46 -0.90 -7.88 1.01
N LEU A 47 -0.83 -8.34 -0.24
CA LEU A 47 -0.16 -7.67 -1.35
C LEU A 47 -1.21 -7.16 -2.33
N GLY A 48 -1.37 -5.84 -2.41
CA GLY A 48 -2.38 -5.16 -3.20
C GLY A 48 -1.90 -4.66 -4.57
N GLY A 49 -0.63 -4.89 -4.92
CA GLY A 49 0.03 -4.33 -6.10
C GLY A 49 0.55 -2.90 -5.84
N HIS A 50 1.77 -2.60 -6.28
CA HIS A 50 2.42 -1.32 -6.00
C HIS A 50 1.68 -0.17 -6.65
N TYR A 51 1.43 -0.28 -7.95
CA TYR A 51 0.68 0.73 -8.69
C TYR A 51 -0.72 0.92 -8.10
N ALA A 52 -1.45 -0.20 -7.94
CA ALA A 52 -2.83 -0.18 -7.48
C ALA A 52 -2.95 0.49 -6.09
N THR A 53 -1.99 0.25 -5.20
CA THR A 53 -1.98 0.84 -3.86
C THR A 53 -1.51 2.29 -3.79
N GLU A 54 -1.02 2.88 -4.88
CA GLU A 54 -0.55 4.27 -4.88
C GLU A 54 -1.40 5.21 -5.75
N THR A 55 -2.41 4.70 -6.46
CA THR A 55 -3.26 5.54 -7.31
C THR A 55 -4.17 6.49 -6.53
N PHE A 56 -4.55 6.15 -5.30
CA PHE A 56 -5.53 6.93 -4.55
C PHE A 56 -5.00 8.29 -4.08
N GLY A 57 -3.70 8.39 -3.77
CA GLY A 57 -3.10 9.65 -3.31
C GLY A 57 -3.15 10.74 -4.37
N VAL A 58 -2.72 10.44 -5.60
CA VAL A 58 -2.75 11.41 -6.71
C VAL A 58 -4.18 11.78 -7.13
N LYS A 59 -5.12 10.84 -7.08
CA LYS A 59 -6.55 11.09 -7.34
C LYS A 59 -7.15 12.02 -6.30
N ALA A 60 -6.87 11.78 -5.01
CA ALA A 60 -7.35 12.63 -3.92
C ALA A 60 -6.78 14.05 -4.02
N LEU A 61 -5.48 14.18 -4.32
CA LEU A 61 -4.85 15.47 -4.54
C LEU A 61 -5.49 16.22 -5.72
N ALA A 62 -5.70 15.55 -6.85
CA ALA A 62 -6.33 16.17 -8.01
C ALA A 62 -7.75 16.65 -7.70
N ALA A 63 -8.54 15.85 -6.97
CA ALA A 63 -9.89 16.22 -6.55
C ALA A 63 -9.90 17.46 -5.64
N GLU A 64 -9.01 17.50 -4.63
CA GLU A 64 -8.87 18.65 -3.72
C GLU A 64 -8.49 19.94 -4.46
N LEU A 65 -7.52 19.85 -5.38
CA LEU A 65 -7.10 21.01 -6.18
C LEU A 65 -8.19 21.47 -7.15
N ALA A 66 -8.95 20.53 -7.72
CA ALA A 66 -10.07 20.83 -8.61
C ALA A 66 -11.16 21.62 -7.89
N GLU A 67 -11.53 21.20 -6.67
CA GLU A 67 -12.51 21.91 -5.85
C GLU A 67 -12.02 23.32 -5.47
N LYS A 68 -10.78 23.43 -5.00
CA LYS A 68 -10.22 24.68 -4.50
C LYS A 68 -9.95 25.73 -5.59
N PHE A 69 -9.56 25.28 -6.79
CA PHE A 69 -9.07 26.16 -7.84
C PHE A 69 -9.91 26.11 -9.13
N SER A 70 -11.04 25.37 -9.13
CA SER A 70 -11.91 25.20 -10.29
C SER A 70 -11.17 24.63 -11.51
N LEU A 71 -10.31 23.63 -11.29
CA LEU A 71 -9.51 22.98 -12.33
C LEU A 71 -10.21 21.73 -12.87
N SER A 72 -10.13 21.52 -14.19
CA SER A 72 -10.46 20.23 -14.80
C SER A 72 -9.30 19.26 -14.66
N TRP A 73 -9.59 17.98 -14.41
CA TRP A 73 -8.56 16.94 -14.32
C TRP A 73 -9.08 15.59 -14.83
N GLU A 74 -8.14 14.72 -15.19
CA GLU A 74 -8.38 13.34 -15.60
C GLU A 74 -7.27 12.46 -14.97
N PHE A 75 -7.63 11.26 -14.53
CA PHE A 75 -6.64 10.26 -14.14
C PHE A 75 -6.25 9.41 -15.33
N LEU A 76 -4.99 9.51 -15.76
CA LEU A 76 -4.44 8.68 -16.82
C LEU A 76 -4.02 7.33 -16.26
N ASP A 77 -4.96 6.38 -16.25
CA ASP A 77 -4.74 5.03 -15.73
C ASP A 77 -3.78 4.23 -16.64
N ARG A 78 -2.73 3.67 -16.04
CA ARG A 78 -1.68 2.88 -16.72
C ARG A 78 -1.23 1.74 -15.81
N PRO A 79 -2.07 0.71 -15.61
CA PRO A 79 -1.76 -0.40 -14.73
C PRO A 79 -0.56 -1.19 -15.25
N THR A 80 0.33 -1.58 -14.33
CA THR A 80 1.54 -2.34 -14.63
C THR A 80 1.33 -3.85 -14.59
N GLY A 81 0.28 -4.32 -13.90
CA GLY A 81 0.08 -5.75 -13.61
C GLY A 81 1.04 -6.31 -12.55
N LEU A 82 1.75 -5.42 -11.86
CA LEU A 82 2.63 -5.70 -10.73
C LEU A 82 1.99 -5.18 -9.42
#